data_AF-A0A0E9T9Q9-F1
#
_entry.id   AF-A0A0E9T9Q9-F1
#
_cell.length_a   1.000
_cell.length_b   1.000
_cell.length_c   1.000
_cell.angle_alpha   90.00
_cell.angle_beta   90.00
_cell.angle_gamma   90.00
#
_symmetry.space_group_name_H-M   'P 1'
#
loop_
_entity.id
_entity.type
_entity.pdbx_description
1 polymer ?
#
loop_
_entity_poly.entity_id
_entity_poly.type
_entity_poly.pdbx_seq_one_letter_code
_entity_poly.pdbx_strand_id
1 'polypeptide(L)'
;MAAALQCWSDSLKEAKKTALLHEGKRKVHYLFADGKEMAEEHDLKTDELIVRKWRKKSTLGAPGQWEVEVGDPSTMQTSEPHLIKESSSNPSIDT
;
A
#
# COMPACT_ATOMS: atom_id res chain seq x y z
N MET A 1 20.60 -20.24 -3.21
CA MET A 1 20.01 -19.24 -2.28
C MET A 1 20.59 -17.84 -2.45
N ALA A 2 21.92 -17.64 -2.51
CA ALA A 2 22.52 -16.30 -2.59
C ALA A 2 22.07 -15.44 -3.80
N ALA A 3 21.91 -16.04 -4.98
CA ALA A 3 21.48 -15.32 -6.19
C ALA A 3 20.07 -14.71 -6.08
N ALA A 4 19.16 -15.40 -5.38
CA ALA A 4 17.78 -14.93 -5.18
C ALA A 4 17.70 -13.75 -4.19
N LEU A 5 18.61 -13.70 -3.20
CA LEU A 5 18.69 -12.58 -2.26
C LEU A 5 19.30 -11.33 -2.91
N GLN A 6 20.25 -11.51 -3.83
CA GLN A 6 20.80 -10.40 -4.60
C GLN A 6 19.76 -9.82 -5.55
N CYS A 7 19.04 -10.65 -6.32
CA CYS A 7 18.01 -10.14 -7.22
C CYS A 7 16.87 -9.44 -6.47
N TRP A 8 16.54 -9.87 -5.25
CA TRP A 8 15.58 -9.19 -4.38
C TRP A 8 16.10 -7.82 -3.92
N SER A 9 17.33 -7.77 -3.40
CA SER A 9 17.93 -6.52 -2.93
C SER A 9 18.05 -5.48 -4.03
N ASP A 10 18.38 -5.91 -5.25
CA ASP A 10 18.46 -5.02 -6.40
C ASP A 10 17.08 -4.54 -6.84
N SER A 11 16.07 -5.42 -6.87
CA SER A 11 14.67 -5.03 -7.12
C SER A 11 14.19 -3.97 -6.12
N LEU A 12 14.53 -4.12 -4.84
CA LEU A 12 14.22 -3.12 -3.82
C LEU A 12 14.95 -1.81 -4.09
N LYS A 13 16.25 -1.81 -4.44
CA LYS A 13 17.00 -0.59 -4.74
C LYS A 13 16.39 0.17 -5.92
N GLU A 14 16.03 -0.53 -6.99
CA GLU A 14 15.45 0.03 -8.21
C GLU A 14 14.01 0.52 -8.03
N ALA A 15 13.26 -0.06 -7.08
CA ALA A 15 11.89 0.37 -6.81
C ALA A 15 11.82 1.85 -6.39
N LYS A 16 10.79 2.55 -6.89
CA LYS A 16 10.45 3.90 -6.42
C LYS A 16 9.83 3.80 -5.03
N LYS A 17 10.38 4.55 -4.07
CA LYS A 17 9.98 4.47 -2.66
C LYS A 17 9.38 5.78 -2.20
N THR A 18 8.28 5.70 -1.46
CA THR A 18 7.71 6.82 -0.73
C THR A 18 7.52 6.39 0.71
N ALA A 19 7.98 7.19 1.66
CA ALA A 19 7.84 6.91 3.08
C ALA A 19 7.13 8.07 3.79
N LEU A 20 6.29 7.73 4.76
CA LEU A 20 5.63 8.70 5.63
C LEU A 20 5.59 8.20 7.07
N LEU A 21 5.53 9.13 8.01
CA LEU A 21 5.35 8.86 9.43
C LEU A 21 3.92 9.22 9.81
N HIS A 22 3.20 8.29 10.43
CA HIS A 22 1.82 8.48 10.85
C HIS A 22 1.52 7.64 12.09
N GLU A 23 0.97 8.26 13.13
CA GLU A 23 0.53 7.58 14.37
C GLU A 23 1.59 6.67 15.00
N GLY A 24 2.86 7.12 15.04
CA GLY A 24 3.96 6.32 15.60
C GLY A 24 4.38 5.14 14.72
N LYS A 25 3.95 5.09 13.45
CA LYS A 25 4.34 4.09 12.46
C LYS A 25 5.05 4.73 11.28
N ARG A 26 6.02 4.01 10.71
CA ARG A 26 6.64 4.32 9.43
C ARG A 26 5.97 3.49 8.34
N LYS A 27 5.32 4.15 7.39
CA LYS A 27 4.67 3.50 6.26
C LYS A 27 5.52 3.71 5.02
N VAL A 28 5.93 2.63 4.37
CA VAL A 28 6.79 2.66 3.18
C VAL A 28 6.06 1.99 2.03
N HIS A 29 5.91 2.71 0.92
CA HIS A 29 5.36 2.20 -0.32
C HIS A 29 6.48 2.01 -1.35
N TYR A 30 6.48 0.86 -2.00
CA TYR A 30 7.42 0.49 -3.06
C TYR A 30 6.65 0.23 -4.35
N LEU A 31 7.04 0.92 -5.42
CA LEU A 31 6.58 0.65 -6.78
C LEU A 31 7.73 0.01 -7.57
N PHE A 32 7.56 -1.25 -7.95
CA PHE A 32 8.55 -2.03 -8.68
C PHE A 32 8.49 -1.78 -10.18
N ALA A 33 9.57 -2.11 -10.89
CA ALA A 33 9.68 -1.92 -12.34
C ALA A 33 8.67 -2.76 -13.14
N ASP A 34 8.24 -3.91 -12.60
CA ASP A 34 7.20 -4.76 -13.17
C ASP A 34 5.76 -4.25 -12.90
N GLY A 35 5.63 -3.11 -12.22
CA GLY A 35 4.37 -2.48 -11.88
C GLY A 35 3.67 -3.09 -10.66
N LYS A 36 4.29 -4.05 -9.96
CA LYS A 36 3.81 -4.49 -8.64
C LYS A 36 4.05 -3.42 -7.59
N GLU A 37 3.25 -3.46 -6.55
CA GLU A 37 3.34 -2.54 -5.43
C GLU A 37 3.41 -3.31 -4.12
N MET A 38 4.29 -2.88 -3.22
CA MET A 38 4.39 -3.38 -1.85
C MET A 38 4.22 -2.21 -0.89
N ALA A 39 3.50 -2.43 0.20
CA ALA A 39 3.41 -1.48 1.30
C ALA A 39 3.80 -2.17 2.60
N GLU A 40 4.68 -1.53 3.35
CA GLU A 40 5.12 -1.96 4.67
C GLU A 40 4.74 -0.92 5.72
N GLU A 41 4.32 -1.39 6.89
CA GLU A 41 4.18 -0.58 8.09
C GLU A 41 5.13 -1.10 9.17
N HIS A 42 5.95 -0.21 9.71
CA HIS A 42 6.89 -0.51 10.78
C HIS A 42 6.54 0.31 12.02
N ASP A 43 6.71 -0.27 13.20
CA ASP A 43 6.63 0.48 14.45
C ASP A 43 7.82 1.44 14.54
N LEU A 44 7.57 2.72 14.80
CA LEU A 44 8.64 3.71 14.79
C LEU A 44 9.61 3.57 15.98
N LYS A 45 9.17 2.93 17.07
CA LYS A 45 9.95 2.78 18.30
C LYS A 45 10.77 1.50 18.29
N THR A 46 10.18 0.39 17.84
CA THR A 46 10.86 -0.92 17.83
C THR A 46 11.49 -1.27 16.48
N ASP A 47 11.15 -0.54 15.41
CA ASP A 47 11.53 -0.84 14.01
C ASP A 47 11.05 -2.23 13.55
N GLU A 48 10.06 -2.80 14.26
CA GLU A 48 9.45 -4.08 13.91
C GLU A 48 8.45 -3.92 12.76
N LEU A 49 8.48 -4.87 11.83
CA LEU A 49 7.51 -4.95 10.74
C LEU A 49 6.15 -5.38 11.30
N ILE A 50 5.18 -4.47 11.25
CA ILE A 50 3.81 -4.72 11.69
C ILE A 50 3.02 -5.38 10.55
N VAL A 51 3.11 -4.83 9.35
CA VAL A 51 2.35 -5.28 8.18
C VAL A 51 3.21 -5.22 6.93
N ARG A 52 3.11 -6.25 6.08
CA ARG A 52 3.53 -6.19 4.68
C ARG A 52 2.40 -6.66 3.78
N LYS A 53 2.11 -5.90 2.75
CA LYS A 53 1.08 -6.22 1.75
C LYS A 53 1.55 -5.93 0.34
N TRP A 54 0.93 -6.61 -0.61
CA TRP A 54 1.24 -6.54 -2.03
C TRP A 54 -0.01 -6.28 -2.84
N ARG A 55 0.11 -5.56 -3.95
CA ARG A 55 -0.91 -5.56 -4.99
C ARG A 55 -0.25 -5.66 -6.35
N LYS A 56 -0.99 -6.25 -7.29
CA LYS A 56 -0.58 -6.38 -8.70
C LYS A 56 -1.58 -5.61 -9.55
N LYS A 57 -1.14 -5.05 -10.67
CA LYS A 57 -2.08 -4.53 -11.67
C LYS A 57 -2.87 -5.69 -12.27
N SER A 58 -4.15 -5.47 -12.51
CA SER A 58 -4.98 -6.39 -13.28
C SER A 58 -4.53 -6.41 -14.73
N THR A 59 -4.97 -7.42 -15.49
CA THR A 59 -4.70 -7.54 -16.94
C THR A 59 -5.12 -6.29 -17.72
N LEU A 60 -6.11 -5.55 -17.23
CA LEU A 60 -6.62 -4.31 -17.84
C LEU A 60 -5.97 -3.04 -17.24
N GLY A 61 -4.90 -3.17 -16.45
CA GLY A 61 -4.15 -2.05 -15.88
C GLY A 61 -4.78 -1.40 -14.65
N ALA A 62 -5.94 -1.88 -14.18
CA ALA A 62 -6.54 -1.39 -12.94
C ALA A 62 -5.72 -1.86 -11.72
N PRO A 63 -5.65 -1.08 -10.62
CA PRO A 63 -5.03 -1.54 -9.38
C PRO A 63 -5.77 -2.78 -8.85
N GLY A 64 -5.04 -3.87 -8.61
CA GLY A 64 -5.59 -5.05 -7.95
C GLY A 64 -5.79 -4.83 -6.46
N GLN A 65 -6.42 -5.82 -5.82
CA GLN A 65 -6.61 -5.82 -4.37
C GLN A 65 -5.28 -5.97 -3.63
N TRP A 66 -5.23 -5.43 -2.42
CA TRP A 66 -4.10 -5.64 -1.51
C TRP A 66 -4.21 -7.02 -0.86
N GLU A 67 -3.15 -7.81 -0.98
CA GLU A 67 -2.98 -9.11 -0.35
C GLU A 67 -1.96 -8.96 0.78
N VAL A 68 -2.32 -9.37 2.00
CA VAL A 68 -1.44 -9.29 3.17
C VAL A 68 -0.50 -10.49 3.19
N GLU A 69 0.80 -10.23 3.22
CA GLU A 69 1.85 -11.24 3.39
C GLU A 69 2.21 -11.39 4.88
N VAL A 70 2.33 -10.27 5.60
CA VAL A 70 2.70 -10.22 7.02
C VAL A 70 1.70 -9.36 7.77
N GLY A 71 1.30 -9.79 8.97
CA GLY A 71 0.33 -9.11 9.82
C GLY A 71 -1.08 -9.69 9.69
N ASP A 72 -2.05 -9.02 10.31
CA ASP A 72 -3.44 -9.47 10.33
C ASP A 72 -4.26 -8.82 9.20
N PRO A 73 -4.84 -9.59 8.27
CA PRO A 73 -5.66 -9.06 7.18
C PRO A 73 -6.92 -8.33 7.65
N SER A 74 -7.43 -8.60 8.86
CA SER A 74 -8.60 -7.91 9.43
C SER A 74 -8.33 -6.44 9.76
N THR A 75 -7.06 -6.06 9.93
CA THR A 75 -6.64 -4.67 10.14
C THR A 75 -6.63 -3.86 8.85
N MET A 76 -6.78 -4.52 7.70
CA MET A 76 -7.02 -3.84 6.43
C MET A 76 -8.42 -3.24 6.48
N GLN A 77 -8.50 -1.97 6.84
CA GLN A 77 -9.50 -1.11 6.23
C GLN A 77 -9.14 -1.06 4.74
N THR A 78 -9.61 -2.04 3.98
CA THR A 78 -9.79 -1.87 2.54
C THR A 78 -10.58 -0.59 2.45
N SER A 79 -9.94 0.48 1.97
CA SER A 79 -10.69 1.55 1.38
C SER A 79 -11.46 0.84 0.26
N GLU A 80 -12.70 0.43 0.56
CA GLU A 80 -13.73 0.21 -0.44
C GLU A 80 -13.44 1.28 -1.49
N PRO A 81 -13.27 0.92 -2.78
CA PRO A 81 -13.09 1.95 -3.80
C PRO A 81 -14.18 2.94 -3.52
N HIS A 82 -13.83 4.18 -3.12
CA HIS A 82 -14.80 5.18 -2.72
C HIS A 82 -15.79 5.22 -3.87
N LEU A 83 -16.94 4.55 -3.71
CA LEU A 83 -18.07 4.82 -4.55
C LEU A 83 -18.29 6.28 -4.24
N ILE A 84 -17.98 7.12 -5.22
CA ILE A 84 -18.44 8.49 -5.24
C ILE A 84 -19.96 8.32 -5.21
N LYS A 85 -20.51 8.29 -4.00
CA LYS A 85 -21.94 8.28 -3.77
C LYS A 85 -22.33 9.73 -3.90
N GLU A 86 -23.07 10.05 -4.96
CA GLU A 86 -23.65 11.37 -5.11
C GLU A 86 -24.41 11.72 -3.82
N SER A 87 -24.03 12.84 -3.21
CA SER A 87 -24.75 13.39 -2.08
C SER A 87 -26.10 13.89 -2.60
N SER A 88 -27.21 13.35 -2.11
CA SER A 88 -28.55 13.82 -2.48
C SER A 88 -28.94 15.15 -1.83
N SER A 89 -27.98 15.84 -1.21
CA SER A 89 -28.18 17.16 -0.61
C SER A 89 -27.69 18.22 -1.59
N ASN A 90 -28.63 18.72 -2.42
CA ASN A 90 -28.44 19.95 -3.18
C ASN A 90 -28.20 21.13 -2.22
N PRO A 91 -27.37 22.13 -2.59
CA PRO A 91 -27.28 23.36 -1.82
C PRO A 91 -28.58 24.17 -1.94
N SER A 92 -29.21 24.51 -0.82
CA SER A 92 -30.26 25.53 -0.80
C SER A 92 -29.61 26.91 -0.77
N ILE A 93 -29.85 27.70 -1.82
CA ILE A 93 -29.59 29.14 -1.81
C ILE A 93 -30.66 29.78 -0.92
N ASP A 94 -30.23 30.38 0.18
CA ASP A 94 -31.05 31.29 0.99
C ASP A 94 -31.07 32.65 0.26
N THR A 95 -32.25 33.16 -0.07
CA THR A 95 -32.49 34.51 -0.61
C THR A 95 -33.53 35.20 0.24
#